data_AF-A0A6V7SMP5-F1
#
_entry.id   AF-A0A6V7SMP5-F1
#
_cell.length_a   1.000
_cell.length_b   1.000
_cell.length_c   1.000
_cell.angle_alpha   90.00
_cell.angle_beta   90.00
_cell.angle_gamma   90.00
#
_symmetry.space_group_name_H-M   'P 1'
#
loop_
_entity.id
_entity.type
_entity.pdbx_description
1 polymer ?
#
loop_
_entity_poly.entity_id
_entity_poly.type
_entity_poly.pdbx_seq_one_letter_code
_entity_poly.pdbx_strand_id
1 'polypeptide(L)'
;MSYASCHYNYVNINQNQKEDLHRFETSIIDNYKYYKRVENRSRIRIVLTILIISFGVYGIYKSRDNKIVIETLNNIPLMISVIVFLFYRIKSYYKNLFKCRNYLKNLNKTLKEFNLYLDRTNLKLCIIGNLRKEH
;
A
#
# COMPACT_ATOMS: atom_id res chain seq x y z
N MET A 1 -24.65 16.98 -8.47
CA MET A 1 -24.19 15.75 -7.80
C MET A 1 -24.32 14.61 -8.78
N SER A 2 -23.21 13.98 -9.19
CA SER A 2 -23.26 12.78 -10.04
C SER A 2 -23.71 11.60 -9.17
N TYR A 3 -24.90 11.06 -9.44
CA TYR A 3 -25.42 9.88 -8.77
C TYR A 3 -24.55 8.69 -9.17
N ALA A 4 -23.93 8.03 -8.19
CA ALA A 4 -23.23 6.78 -8.38
C ALA A 4 -24.11 5.64 -7.87
N SER A 5 -24.45 4.68 -8.73
CA SER A 5 -25.14 3.47 -8.32
C SER A 5 -24.10 2.42 -7.94
N CYS A 6 -23.99 2.11 -6.66
CA CYS A 6 -23.20 0.98 -6.18
C CYS A 6 -24.08 -0.28 -6.18
N HIS A 7 -23.57 -1.36 -6.79
CA HIS A 7 -24.28 -2.50 -7.40
C HIS A 7 -24.79 -2.23 -8.82
N TYR A 8 -24.00 -2.66 -9.82
CA TYR A 8 -24.40 -2.71 -11.23
C TYR A 8 -25.45 -3.81 -11.52
N ASN A 9 -25.77 -4.67 -10.54
CA ASN A 9 -26.83 -5.67 -10.67
C ASN A 9 -28.19 -5.05 -11.04
N TYR A 10 -28.44 -3.84 -10.56
CA TYR A 10 -29.69 -3.10 -10.78
C TYR A 10 -29.66 -2.24 -12.05
N VAL A 11 -28.56 -2.30 -12.82
CA VAL A 11 -28.41 -1.58 -14.07
C VAL A 11 -28.85 -2.49 -15.22
N ASN A 12 -29.63 -1.93 -16.14
CA ASN A 12 -30.07 -2.61 -17.35
C ASN A 12 -28.91 -2.77 -18.36
N ILE A 13 -28.07 -3.78 -18.13
CA ILE A 13 -26.95 -4.22 -18.98
C ILE A 13 -27.08 -5.72 -19.25
N ASN A 14 -26.52 -6.20 -20.36
CA ASN A 14 -26.63 -7.61 -20.73
C ASN A 14 -25.97 -8.52 -19.68
N GLN A 15 -26.47 -9.74 -19.53
CA GLN A 15 -25.98 -10.74 -18.57
C GLN A 15 -24.47 -11.00 -18.74
N ASN A 16 -23.98 -11.12 -19.97
CA ASN A 16 -22.54 -11.29 -20.23
C ASN A 16 -21.71 -10.11 -19.70
N GLN A 17 -22.21 -8.89 -19.82
CA GLN A 17 -21.54 -7.70 -19.28
C GLN A 17 -21.57 -7.68 -17.75
N LYS A 18 -22.68 -8.12 -17.12
CA LYS A 18 -22.79 -8.30 -15.67
C LYS A 18 -21.73 -9.30 -15.16
N GLU A 19 -21.53 -10.41 -15.87
CA GLU A 19 -20.51 -11.41 -15.53
C GLU A 19 -19.08 -10.89 -15.70
N ASP A 20 -18.79 -10.18 -16.79
CA ASP A 20 -17.47 -9.59 -17.03
C ASP A 20 -17.11 -8.54 -15.98
N LEU A 21 -18.07 -7.68 -15.60
CA LEU A 21 -17.92 -6.71 -14.51
C LEU A 21 -17.67 -7.40 -13.17
N HIS A 22 -18.35 -8.53 -12.90
CA HIS A 22 -18.14 -9.31 -11.69
C HIS A 22 -16.74 -9.93 -11.63
N ARG A 23 -16.27 -10.52 -12.74
CA ARG A 23 -14.92 -11.08 -12.84
C ARG A 23 -13.86 -9.98 -12.66
N PHE A 24 -14.11 -8.82 -13.25
CA PHE A 24 -13.24 -7.66 -13.12
C PHE A 24 -13.19 -7.12 -11.68
N GLU A 25 -14.33 -6.98 -11.00
CA GLU A 25 -14.40 -6.60 -9.58
C GLU A 25 -13.61 -7.59 -8.71
N THR A 26 -13.81 -8.89 -8.92
CA THR A 26 -13.09 -9.94 -8.18
C THR A 26 -11.57 -9.82 -8.37
N SER A 27 -11.11 -9.64 -9.61
CA SER A 27 -9.69 -9.44 -9.93
C SER A 27 -9.10 -8.19 -9.29
N ILE A 28 -9.85 -7.08 -9.26
CA ILE A 28 -9.44 -5.85 -8.57
C ILE A 28 -9.30 -6.09 -7.07
N ILE A 29 -10.28 -6.74 -6.46
CA ILE A 29 -10.29 -7.04 -5.02
C ILE A 29 -9.10 -7.92 -4.65
N ASP A 30 -8.78 -8.93 -5.46
CA ASP A 30 -7.65 -9.81 -5.19
C ASP A 30 -6.30 -9.10 -5.33
N ASN A 31 -6.14 -8.24 -6.35
CA ASN A 31 -4.98 -7.37 -6.48
C ASN A 31 -4.86 -6.39 -5.31
N TYR A 32 -5.97 -5.79 -4.88
CA TYR A 32 -6.02 -4.93 -3.70
C TYR A 32 -5.55 -5.69 -2.45
N LYS A 33 -6.07 -6.89 -2.19
CA LYS A 33 -5.67 -7.75 -1.07
C LYS A 33 -4.18 -8.11 -1.14
N TYR A 34 -3.66 -8.40 -2.32
CA TYR A 34 -2.22 -8.63 -2.52
C TYR A 34 -1.39 -7.40 -2.13
N TYR A 35 -1.71 -6.22 -2.67
CA TYR A 35 -0.98 -4.99 -2.33
C TYR A 35 -1.12 -4.61 -0.86
N LYS A 36 -2.28 -4.89 -0.24
CA LYS A 36 -2.50 -4.67 1.18
C LYS A 36 -1.63 -5.57 2.04
N ARG A 37 -1.44 -6.85 1.65
CA ARG A 37 -0.49 -7.76 2.30
C ARG A 37 0.95 -7.24 2.20
N VAL A 38 1.36 -6.74 1.03
CA VAL A 38 2.69 -6.13 0.82
C VAL A 38 2.89 -4.89 1.69
N GLU A 39 1.88 -4.02 1.79
CA GLU A 39 1.88 -2.84 2.66
C GLU A 39 2.04 -3.23 4.13
N ASN A 40 1.21 -4.16 4.63
CA ASN A 40 1.28 -4.63 6.02
C ASN A 40 2.65 -5.25 6.34
N ARG A 41 3.20 -6.08 5.44
CA ARG A 41 4.53 -6.66 5.61
C ARG A 41 5.61 -5.58 5.67
N SER A 42 5.45 -4.50 4.91
CA SER A 42 6.38 -3.37 4.92
C SER A 42 6.27 -2.54 6.20
N ARG A 43 5.06 -2.33 6.74
CA ARG A 43 4.86 -1.69 8.06
C ARG A 43 5.58 -2.47 9.16
N ILE A 44 5.40 -3.80 9.19
CA ILE A 44 6.06 -4.67 10.18
C ILE A 44 7.59 -4.55 10.06
N ARG A 45 8.14 -4.57 8.84
CA ARG A 45 9.58 -4.40 8.61
C ARG A 45 10.11 -3.05 9.10
N ILE A 46 9.35 -1.96 8.93
CA ILE A 46 9.73 -0.63 9.44
C ILE A 46 9.75 -0.63 10.97
N VAL A 47 8.71 -1.14 11.63
CA VAL A 47 8.65 -1.23 13.09
C VAL A 47 9.82 -2.06 13.63
N LEU A 48 10.09 -3.23 13.04
CA LEU A 48 11.24 -4.06 13.40
C LEU A 48 12.58 -3.32 13.21
N THR A 49 12.73 -2.57 12.12
CA THR A 49 13.96 -1.80 11.85
C THR A 49 14.17 -0.72 12.91
N ILE A 50 13.13 0.03 13.28
CA ILE A 50 13.18 1.05 14.33
C ILE A 50 13.53 0.41 15.69
N LEU A 51 12.95 -0.74 15.99
CA LEU A 51 13.22 -1.48 17.21
C LEU A 51 14.68 -1.93 17.29
N ILE A 52 15.23 -2.49 16.20
CA ILE A 52 16.65 -2.89 16.13
C ILE A 52 17.57 -1.68 16.31
N ILE A 53 17.27 -0.55 15.66
CA ILE A 53 18.06 0.70 15.83
C ILE A 53 18.02 1.15 17.29
N SER A 54 16.84 1.13 17.93
CA SER A 54 16.67 1.55 19.31
C SER A 54 17.46 0.67 20.28
N PHE A 55 17.42 -0.65 20.10
CA PHE A 55 18.25 -1.59 20.86
C PHE A 55 19.75 -1.38 20.60
N GLY A 56 20.13 -1.12 19.36
CA GLY A 56 21.52 -0.81 19.00
C GLY A 56 22.04 0.43 19.71
N VAL A 57 21.27 1.53 19.68
CA VAL A 57 21.61 2.78 20.38
C VAL A 57 21.71 2.56 21.89
N TYR A 58 20.77 1.81 22.48
CA TYR A 58 20.83 1.49 23.90
C TYR A 58 22.07 0.66 24.27
N GLY A 59 22.40 -0.36 23.45
CA GLY A 59 23.60 -1.18 23.64
C GLY A 59 24.89 -0.38 23.55
N ILE A 60 24.96 0.56 22.61
CA ILE A 60 26.06 1.53 22.47
C ILE A 60 26.15 2.40 23.73
N TYR A 61 25.04 2.98 24.16
CA TYR A 61 25.00 3.84 25.35
C TYR A 61 25.47 3.11 26.61
N LYS A 62 24.96 1.90 26.84
CA LYS A 62 25.34 1.07 28.00
C LYS A 62 26.82 0.68 27.98
N SER A 63 27.41 0.56 26.79
CA SER A 63 28.79 0.12 26.59
C SER A 63 29.73 1.28 26.24
N ARG A 64 29.36 2.52 26.58
CA ARG A 64 30.06 3.74 26.16
C ARG A 64 31.54 3.80 26.57
N ASP A 65 31.90 3.15 27.67
CA ASP A 65 33.26 3.14 28.21
C ASP A 65 34.11 1.99 27.63
N ASN A 66 33.51 1.12 26.80
CA ASN A 66 34.22 0.03 26.14
C ASN A 66 35.01 0.57 24.95
N LYS A 67 36.34 0.43 25.02
CA LYS A 67 37.29 0.87 23.98
C LYS A 67 36.94 0.32 22.58
N ILE A 68 36.46 -0.92 22.49
CA ILE A 68 36.06 -1.53 21.21
C ILE A 68 34.87 -0.77 20.60
N VAL A 69 33.90 -0.36 21.41
CA VAL A 69 32.72 0.38 20.95
C VAL A 69 33.13 1.78 20.47
N ILE A 70 34.02 2.45 21.21
CA ILE A 70 34.55 3.76 20.84
C ILE A 70 35.32 3.70 19.52
N GLU A 71 36.23 2.73 19.36
CA GLU A 71 37.00 2.54 18.13
C GLU A 71 36.11 2.22 16.92
N THR A 72 35.06 1.41 17.13
CA THR A 72 34.10 1.06 16.08
C THR A 72 33.27 2.28 15.65
N LEU A 73 32.82 3.11 16.59
CA LEU A 73 32.08 4.35 16.29
C LEU A 73 32.95 5.40 15.61
N ASN A 74 34.24 5.45 15.94
CA ASN A 74 35.20 6.37 15.31
C ASN A 74 35.65 5.91 13.91
N ASN A 75 35.27 4.70 13.48
CA ASN A 75 35.50 4.23 12.12
C ASN A 75 34.50 4.91 11.16
N ILE A 76 34.84 6.11 10.70
CA ILE A 76 34.01 6.95 9.83
C ILE A 76 33.52 6.19 8.58
N PRO A 77 34.37 5.49 7.80
CA PRO A 77 33.90 4.72 6.63
C PRO A 77 32.82 3.68 6.97
N LEU A 78 33.00 2.96 8.08
CA LEU A 78 32.04 1.96 8.54
C LEU A 78 30.71 2.61 8.92
N MET A 79 30.75 3.69 9.70
CA MET A 79 29.54 4.39 10.15
C MET A 79 28.75 4.98 8.98
N ILE A 80 29.43 5.59 8.00
CA ILE A 80 28.79 6.08 6.77
C ILE A 80 28.09 4.93 6.03
N SER A 81 28.76 3.80 5.86
CA SER A 81 28.20 2.62 5.19
C SER A 81 26.92 2.11 5.88
N VAL A 82 26.93 2.00 7.21
CA VAL A 82 25.76 1.59 8.00
C VAL A 82 24.60 2.58 7.84
N ILE A 83 24.88 3.89 7.93
CA ILE A 83 23.86 4.93 7.78
C ILE A 83 23.22 4.87 6.38
N VAL A 84 24.03 4.78 5.32
CA VAL A 84 23.53 4.68 3.94
C VAL A 84 22.69 3.42 3.73
N PHE A 85 23.16 2.28 4.26
CA PHE A 85 22.42 1.02 4.19
C PHE A 85 21.05 1.11 4.87
N LEU A 86 21.00 1.66 6.09
CA LEU A 86 19.75 1.86 6.82
C LEU A 86 18.81 2.80 6.05
N PHE A 87 19.33 3.90 5.50
CA PHE A 87 18.55 4.83 4.69
C PHE A 87 17.92 4.14 3.47
N TYR A 88 18.69 3.33 2.74
CA TYR A 88 18.18 2.59 1.59
C TYR A 88 17.09 1.58 1.97
N ARG A 89 17.27 0.87 3.09
CA ARG A 89 16.28 -0.10 3.61
C ARG A 89 14.98 0.60 3.99
N ILE A 90 15.05 1.68 4.76
CA ILE A 90 13.89 2.47 5.16
C ILE A 90 13.17 3.03 3.94
N LYS A 91 13.90 3.62 2.98
CA LYS A 91 13.33 4.14 1.72
C LYS A 91 12.59 3.07 0.94
N SER A 92 13.17 1.87 0.83
CA SER A 92 12.56 0.72 0.15
C SER A 92 11.25 0.28 0.83
N TYR A 93 11.25 0.20 2.17
CA TYR A 93 10.04 -0.15 2.92
C TYR A 93 8.96 0.93 2.82
N TYR A 94 9.36 2.21 2.88
CA TYR A 94 8.45 3.34 2.77
C TYR A 94 7.75 3.40 1.40
N LYS A 95 8.46 3.11 0.31
CA LYS A 95 7.87 3.02 -1.04
C LYS A 95 6.71 2.01 -1.11
N ASN A 96 6.79 0.92 -0.35
CA ASN A 96 5.76 -0.11 -0.33
C ASN A 96 4.56 0.23 0.58
N LEU A 97 4.66 1.23 1.46
CA LEU A 97 3.56 1.63 2.36
C LEU A 97 2.35 2.19 1.62
N PHE A 98 2.54 2.75 0.43
CA PHE A 98 1.48 3.42 -0.32
C PHE A 98 1.05 2.66 -1.57
N LYS A 99 1.56 1.44 -1.78
CA LYS A 99 1.25 0.65 -2.99
C LYS A 99 -0.25 0.42 -3.16
N CYS A 100 -0.94 0.03 -2.10
CA CYS A 100 -2.38 -0.24 -2.14
C CYS A 100 -3.19 1.03 -2.47
N ARG A 101 -2.84 2.17 -1.83
CA ARG A 101 -3.48 3.46 -2.07
C ARG A 101 -3.22 3.98 -3.50
N ASN A 102 -1.99 3.84 -3.98
CA ASN A 102 -1.62 4.25 -5.34
C ASN A 102 -2.28 3.37 -6.40
N TYR A 103 -2.38 2.05 -6.15
CA TYR A 103 -3.13 1.13 -7.00
C TYR A 103 -4.57 1.58 -7.18
N LEU A 104 -5.31 1.81 -6.08
CA LEU A 104 -6.69 2.29 -6.16
C LEU A 104 -6.82 3.68 -6.79
N LYS A 105 -5.85 4.58 -6.55
CA LYS A 105 -5.84 5.92 -7.17
C LYS A 105 -5.68 5.83 -8.69
N ASN A 106 -4.74 5.02 -9.16
CA ASN A 106 -4.48 4.84 -10.58
C ASN A 106 -5.64 4.10 -11.25
N LEU A 107 -6.14 3.03 -10.61
CA LEU A 107 -7.31 2.29 -11.09
C LEU A 107 -8.52 3.21 -11.22
N ASN A 108 -8.88 3.97 -10.18
CA ASN A 108 -10.01 4.90 -10.25
C ASN A 108 -9.81 6.04 -11.27
N LYS A 109 -8.57 6.35 -11.67
CA LYS A 109 -8.31 7.30 -12.77
C LYS A 109 -8.73 6.68 -14.10
N THR A 110 -8.32 5.45 -14.36
CA THR A 110 -8.70 4.70 -15.57
C THR A 110 -10.20 4.39 -15.59
N LEU A 111 -10.78 3.93 -14.47
CA LEU A 111 -12.21 3.60 -14.40
C LEU A 111 -13.12 4.79 -14.70
N LYS A 112 -12.71 6.01 -14.34
CA LYS A 112 -13.48 7.22 -14.65
C LYS A 112 -13.68 7.44 -16.15
N GLU A 113 -12.71 7.04 -16.98
CA GLU A 113 -12.83 7.12 -18.44
C GLU A 113 -13.94 6.21 -18.97
N PHE A 114 -14.27 5.15 -18.22
CA PHE A 114 -15.35 4.20 -18.52
C PHE A 114 -16.64 4.50 -17.73
N ASN A 115 -16.77 5.66 -17.08
CA ASN A 115 -17.86 5.97 -16.16
C ASN A 115 -18.00 4.96 -15.00
N LEU A 116 -16.90 4.36 -14.57
CA LEU A 116 -16.84 3.44 -13.44
C LEU A 116 -16.07 4.07 -12.27
N TYR A 117 -16.34 3.58 -11.07
CA TYR A 117 -15.63 3.95 -9.87
C TYR A 117 -15.61 2.80 -8.87
N LEU A 118 -14.45 2.47 -8.31
CA LEU A 118 -14.38 1.55 -7.19
C LEU A 118 -14.52 2.32 -5.87
N ASP A 119 -15.57 2.00 -5.10
CA ASP A 119 -15.73 2.51 -3.74
C ASP A 119 -14.60 1.97 -2.84
N ARG A 120 -13.86 2.87 -2.21
CA ARG A 120 -12.73 2.50 -1.36
C ARG A 120 -13.16 1.85 -0.04
N THR A 121 -14.37 2.15 0.41
CA THR A 121 -14.90 1.70 1.69
C THR A 121 -15.42 0.27 1.59
N ASN A 122 -16.25 0.01 0.59
CA ASN A 122 -16.85 -1.31 0.40
C ASN A 122 -16.12 -2.20 -0.63
N LEU A 123 -15.11 -1.66 -1.33
CA LEU A 123 -14.40 -2.33 -2.44
C LEU A 123 -15.34 -2.84 -3.54
N LYS A 124 -16.46 -2.14 -3.74
CA LYS A 124 -17.47 -2.48 -4.75
C LYS A 124 -17.32 -1.61 -5.98
N LEU A 125 -17.56 -2.19 -7.14
CA LEU A 125 -17.61 -1.43 -8.39
C LEU A 125 -18.95 -0.70 -8.49
N CYS A 126 -18.87 0.59 -8.74
CA CYS A 126 -20.03 1.48 -8.90
C CYS A 126 -19.98 2.12 -10.28
N ILE A 127 -21.15 2.40 -10.84
CA ILE A 127 -21.26 3.10 -12.12
C ILE A 127 -21.61 4.56 -11.87
N ILE A 128 -20.89 5.46 -12.53
CA ILE A 128 -21.08 6.91 -12.48
C ILE A 128 -22.12 7.28 -13.55
N GLY A 129 -23.26 7.83 -13.12
CA GLY A 129 -24.31 8.31 -14.03
C GLY A 129 -25.68 7.69 -13.77
N ASN A 130 -26.71 8.30 -14.35
CA ASN A 130 -28.09 7.82 -14.27
C ASN A 130 -28.31 6.68 -15.28
N LEU A 131 -27.91 5.47 -14.91
CA LEU A 131 -28.41 4.28 -15.59
C LEU A 131 -29.81 3.98 -15.08
N ARG A 132 -30.77 3.75 -16.00
CA ARG A 132 -32.14 3.33 -15.64
C ARG A 132 -32.03 2.05 -14.81
N LYS A 133 -32.58 2.10 -13.59
CA LYS A 133 -32.70 0.93 -12.74
C LYS A 133 -33.67 -0.07 -13.39
N GLU A 134 -33.34 -1.35 -13.38
CA GLU A 134 -34.34 -2.41 -13.63
C GLU A 134 -35.43 -2.29 -12.55
N HIS A 135 -36.70 -2.24 -12.99
CA HIS A 135 -37.89 -2.15 -12.14
C HIS A 135 -38.30 -3.53 -11.61
#